data_AF-A0A2E4QLW2-F1
#
_entry.id   AF-A0A2E4QLW2-F1
#
_cell.length_a   1.000
_cell.length_b   1.000
_cell.length_c   1.000
_cell.angle_alpha   90.00
_cell.angle_beta   90.00
_cell.angle_gamma   90.00
#
_symmetry.space_group_name_H-M   'P 1'
#
loop_
_entity.id
_entity.type
_entity.pdbx_description
1 polymer ?
#
loop_
_entity_poly.entity_id
_entity_poly.type
_entity_poly.pdbx_seq_one_letter_code
_entity_poly.pdbx_strand_id
1 'polypeptide(L)'
;MNEKSSLENYFFEDNFIPYRGSAFISNNILNSSDNSAFTSIESIPDNQRTMYDRRNNGSWITITPFLFKAKFSDDTEIEVQVNNEFENKTNAEKVALVYLEEIGRLPKLFRKNLETVWIHKGYENFGGGNNNFLIHHDTGLIHKEYGLLEEIFLHEGVHTSLDSDHSLSN
;
A
#
# COMPACT_ATOMS: atom_id res chain seq x y z
N MET A 1 -20.36 -23.99 7.55
CA MET A 1 -20.93 -22.66 7.85
C MET A 1 -19.80 -21.70 7.54
N ASN A 2 -19.87 -21.01 6.40
CA ASN A 2 -18.78 -20.15 5.95
C ASN A 2 -18.67 -18.98 6.93
N GLU A 3 -17.55 -18.88 7.64
CA GLU A 3 -17.20 -17.65 8.36
C GLU A 3 -17.09 -16.56 7.31
N LYS A 4 -17.99 -15.57 7.38
CA LYS A 4 -17.87 -14.34 6.62
C LYS A 4 -16.51 -13.72 6.91
N SER A 5 -15.87 -13.15 5.88
CA SER A 5 -14.58 -12.48 6.09
C SER A 5 -14.74 -11.34 7.10
N SER A 6 -13.68 -11.01 7.85
CA SER A 6 -13.69 -9.89 8.79
C SER A 6 -14.12 -8.57 8.14
N LEU A 7 -13.88 -8.42 6.83
CA LEU A 7 -14.33 -7.29 6.03
C LEU A 7 -15.84 -7.33 5.72
N GLU A 8 -16.43 -8.49 5.44
CA GLU A 8 -17.89 -8.60 5.31
C GLU A 8 -18.61 -8.24 6.61
N ASN A 9 -18.05 -8.61 7.78
CA ASN A 9 -18.63 -8.16 9.05
C ASN A 9 -18.44 -6.66 9.28
N TYR A 10 -17.35 -6.08 8.76
CA TYR A 10 -17.09 -4.64 8.81
C TYR A 10 -18.03 -3.82 7.89
N PHE A 11 -18.38 -4.35 6.71
CA PHE A 11 -19.25 -3.68 5.73
C PHE A 11 -20.75 -3.94 5.93
N PHE A 12 -21.14 -5.05 6.55
CA PHE A 12 -22.55 -5.49 6.61
C PHE A 12 -23.12 -5.61 8.04
N GLU A 13 -22.41 -5.16 9.08
CA GLU A 13 -23.04 -4.90 10.37
C GLU A 13 -23.70 -3.52 10.37
N ASP A 14 -25.03 -3.49 10.48
CA ASP A 14 -25.94 -2.32 10.47
C ASP A 14 -25.72 -1.30 11.62
N ASN A 15 -24.64 -1.44 12.41
CA ASN A 15 -24.35 -0.55 13.52
C ASN A 15 -23.28 0.47 13.11
N PHE A 16 -23.73 1.57 12.51
CA PHE A 16 -22.90 2.77 12.39
C PHE A 16 -22.42 3.19 13.78
N ILE A 17 -21.13 3.05 14.03
CA ILE A 17 -20.50 3.51 15.27
C ILE A 17 -19.61 4.69 14.91
N PRO A 18 -19.91 5.90 15.41
CA PRO A 18 -19.11 7.08 15.15
C PRO A 18 -17.63 6.84 15.52
N TYR A 19 -16.71 7.27 14.65
CA TYR A 19 -15.25 7.25 14.84
C TYR A 19 -14.59 5.86 14.92
N ARG A 20 -15.13 4.82 14.29
CA ARG A 20 -14.46 3.49 14.24
C ARG A 20 -13.15 3.45 13.45
N GLY A 21 -12.90 4.43 12.59
CA GLY A 21 -11.69 4.56 11.79
C GLY A 21 -11.76 5.76 10.86
N SER A 22 -10.64 6.07 10.21
CA SER A 22 -10.52 7.11 9.18
C SER A 22 -10.19 6.54 7.79
N ALA A 23 -10.52 5.26 7.58
CA ALA A 23 -10.47 4.55 6.30
C ALA A 23 -11.73 3.68 6.17
N PHE A 24 -11.99 3.18 4.96
CA PHE A 24 -13.17 2.37 4.60
C PHE A 24 -14.51 3.14 4.64
N ILE A 25 -14.47 4.43 4.35
CA ILE A 25 -15.60 5.35 4.30
C ILE A 25 -16.31 5.25 2.95
N SER A 26 -15.57 5.19 1.85
CA SER A 26 -16.14 5.15 0.51
C SER A 26 -15.12 4.78 -0.56
N ASN A 27 -15.47 3.80 -1.38
CA ASN A 27 -14.76 3.43 -2.61
C ASN A 27 -14.93 4.43 -3.78
N ASN A 28 -15.42 5.65 -3.51
CA ASN A 28 -15.68 6.66 -4.53
C ASN A 28 -15.04 8.02 -4.22
N ILE A 29 -14.14 8.09 -3.23
CA ILE A 29 -13.30 9.28 -2.98
C ILE A 29 -12.24 9.41 -4.07
N LEU A 30 -11.58 8.28 -4.36
CA LEU A 30 -10.73 8.02 -5.52
C LEU A 30 -11.10 6.61 -6.00
N ASN A 31 -11.08 6.37 -7.30
CA ASN A 31 -11.44 5.08 -7.85
C ASN A 31 -10.74 4.76 -9.19
N SER A 32 -11.00 3.55 -9.68
CA SER A 32 -10.44 3.02 -10.93
C SER A 32 -10.70 3.84 -12.21
N SER A 33 -11.62 4.82 -12.19
CA SER A 33 -11.87 5.74 -13.32
C SER A 33 -10.98 6.99 -13.32
N ASP A 34 -10.32 7.30 -12.20
CA ASP A 34 -9.37 8.41 -12.13
C ASP A 34 -8.13 8.13 -13.00
N ASN A 35 -7.37 9.17 -13.35
CA ASN A 35 -6.13 8.97 -14.10
C ASN A 35 -5.01 8.49 -13.16
N SER A 36 -4.29 7.44 -13.57
CA SER A 36 -3.04 7.07 -12.88
C SER A 36 -1.86 7.84 -13.44
N ALA A 37 -1.02 8.37 -12.56
CA ALA A 37 0.28 8.90 -12.91
C ALA A 37 1.34 7.82 -13.13
N PHE A 38 1.07 6.54 -12.82
CA PHE A 38 2.05 5.47 -13.00
C PHE A 38 2.41 5.31 -14.48
N THR A 39 3.69 5.24 -14.80
CA THR A 39 4.16 5.11 -16.20
C THR A 39 4.86 3.80 -16.48
N SER A 40 5.73 3.36 -15.57
CA SER A 40 6.56 2.18 -15.80
C SER A 40 7.18 1.64 -14.52
N ILE A 41 7.45 0.35 -14.51
CA ILE A 41 8.31 -0.31 -13.52
C ILE A 41 9.55 -0.87 -14.21
N GLU A 42 10.70 -0.76 -13.55
CA GLU A 42 11.98 -1.28 -14.05
C GLU A 42 12.62 -2.17 -12.98
N SER A 43 13.03 -3.37 -13.34
CA SER A 43 13.82 -4.24 -12.45
C SER A 43 15.23 -3.68 -12.25
N ILE A 44 15.65 -3.51 -11.00
CA ILE A 44 17.02 -3.11 -10.63
C ILE A 44 17.74 -4.24 -9.89
N PRO A 45 19.08 -4.27 -9.79
CA PRO A 45 19.79 -5.35 -9.09
C PRO A 45 19.31 -5.55 -7.66
N ASP A 46 18.99 -6.79 -7.29
CA ASP A 46 18.53 -7.13 -5.95
C ASP A 46 19.69 -6.96 -4.95
N ASN A 47 19.41 -6.33 -3.82
CA ASN A 47 20.37 -6.10 -2.76
C ASN A 47 19.66 -6.08 -1.42
N GLN A 48 20.41 -6.24 -0.34
CA GLN A 48 19.87 -6.30 1.01
C GLN A 48 19.10 -5.02 1.35
N ARG A 49 17.94 -5.19 1.99
CA ARG A 49 17.09 -4.13 2.54
C ARG A 49 16.62 -4.53 3.92
N THR A 50 16.33 -3.53 4.74
CA THR A 50 15.62 -3.69 6.00
C THR A 50 14.18 -3.23 5.78
N MET A 51 13.24 -4.15 5.99
CA MET A 51 11.80 -3.95 5.79
C MET A 51 11.08 -4.25 7.10
N TYR A 52 9.97 -3.56 7.38
CA TYR A 52 9.11 -3.93 8.51
C TYR A 52 8.09 -4.97 8.05
N ASP A 53 8.13 -6.15 8.67
CA ASP A 53 7.16 -7.22 8.44
C ASP A 53 6.20 -7.25 9.62
N ARG A 54 4.92 -6.97 9.40
CA ARG A 54 3.92 -6.87 10.47
C ARG A 54 3.47 -8.24 10.99
N ARG A 55 3.77 -9.32 10.25
CA ARG A 55 3.41 -10.69 10.65
C ARG A 55 4.12 -11.06 11.94
N ASN A 56 3.54 -12.00 12.69
CA ASN A 56 4.13 -12.54 13.93
C ASN A 56 4.48 -11.46 14.96
N ASN A 57 3.56 -10.54 15.23
CA ASN A 57 3.69 -9.40 16.16
C ASN A 57 4.64 -8.28 15.71
N GLY A 58 5.07 -8.28 14.45
CA GLY A 58 5.76 -7.15 13.85
C GLY A 58 7.25 -7.07 14.20
N SER A 59 8.10 -7.08 13.18
CA SER A 59 9.55 -6.91 13.38
C SER A 59 10.24 -6.32 12.16
N TRP A 60 11.36 -5.65 12.39
CA TRP A 60 12.28 -5.28 11.33
C TRP A 60 13.07 -6.51 10.89
N ILE A 61 12.95 -6.85 9.61
CA ILE A 61 13.67 -7.96 9.00
C ILE A 61 14.68 -7.43 7.99
N THR A 62 15.79 -8.14 7.83
CA THR A 62 16.79 -7.82 6.82
C THR A 62 16.91 -8.96 5.83
N ILE A 63 16.51 -8.72 4.60
CA ILE A 63 16.43 -9.71 3.52
C ILE A 63 16.96 -9.15 2.22
N THR A 64 17.11 -9.98 1.19
CA THR A 64 17.34 -9.56 -0.19
C THR A 64 16.02 -9.70 -0.95
N PRO A 65 15.19 -8.64 -1.04
CA PRO A 65 13.95 -8.65 -1.80
C PRO A 65 14.21 -8.52 -3.31
N PHE A 66 13.17 -8.76 -4.11
CA PHE A 66 13.15 -8.34 -5.51
C PHE A 66 12.95 -6.84 -5.58
N LEU A 67 13.90 -6.15 -6.22
CA LEU A 67 13.92 -4.69 -6.29
C LEU A 67 13.46 -4.17 -7.65
N PHE A 68 12.63 -3.13 -7.60
CA PHE A 68 12.16 -2.40 -8.76
C PHE A 68 12.20 -0.89 -8.52
N LYS A 69 12.24 -0.14 -9.61
CA LYS A 69 12.05 1.30 -9.63
C LYS A 69 10.77 1.63 -10.39
N ALA A 70 9.78 2.16 -9.70
CA ALA A 70 8.56 2.67 -10.30
C ALA A 70 8.73 4.14 -10.66
N LYS A 71 8.26 4.52 -11.86
CA LYS A 71 8.29 5.90 -12.37
C LYS A 71 6.86 6.37 -12.60
N PHE A 72 6.65 7.65 -12.36
CA PHE A 72 5.37 8.33 -12.51
C PHE A 72 5.52 9.55 -13.43
N SER A 73 4.43 9.98 -14.05
CA SER A 73 4.39 11.06 -15.05
C SER A 73 4.62 12.45 -14.44
N ASP A 74 4.62 12.54 -13.12
CA ASP A 74 4.87 13.74 -12.34
C ASP A 74 6.30 13.80 -11.76
N ASP A 75 7.22 13.04 -12.35
CA ASP A 75 8.63 12.87 -11.98
C ASP A 75 8.86 12.22 -10.61
N THR A 76 7.83 11.70 -9.95
CA THR A 76 8.01 10.87 -8.76
C THR A 76 8.64 9.54 -9.15
N GLU A 77 9.59 9.07 -8.32
CA GLU A 77 10.19 7.75 -8.42
C GLU A 77 10.09 7.05 -7.06
N ILE A 78 9.76 5.76 -7.06
CA ILE A 78 9.56 4.96 -5.85
C ILE A 78 10.34 3.65 -5.98
N GLU A 79 11.13 3.30 -4.97
CA GLU A 79 11.74 1.97 -4.90
C GLU A 79 10.73 0.96 -4.35
N VAL A 80 10.41 -0.06 -5.13
CA VAL A 80 9.51 -1.14 -4.72
C VAL A 80 10.33 -2.33 -4.28
N GLN A 81 10.09 -2.79 -3.06
CA GLN A 81 10.78 -3.90 -2.42
C GLN A 81 9.76 -5.01 -2.19
N VAL A 82 9.81 -6.03 -3.04
CA VAL A 82 8.91 -7.18 -2.96
C VAL A 82 9.64 -8.33 -2.30
N ASN A 83 9.11 -8.85 -1.19
CA ASN A 83 9.75 -9.91 -0.43
C ASN A 83 10.11 -11.13 -1.31
N ASN A 84 11.20 -11.82 -1.02
CA ASN A 84 11.67 -12.94 -1.84
C ASN A 84 10.77 -14.18 -1.80
N GLU A 85 9.78 -14.21 -0.90
CA GLU A 85 8.74 -15.24 -0.82
C GLU A 85 7.81 -15.30 -2.05
N PHE A 86 7.89 -14.34 -2.97
CA PHE A 86 7.20 -14.36 -4.27
C PHE A 86 7.94 -15.17 -5.35
N GLU A 87 8.91 -16.00 -4.94
CA GLU A 87 9.61 -17.03 -5.74
C GLU A 87 10.58 -16.49 -6.78
N ASN A 88 10.14 -15.59 -7.66
CA ASN A 88 10.95 -15.05 -8.73
C ASN A 88 10.53 -13.62 -9.09
N LYS A 89 11.42 -12.92 -9.80
CA LYS A 89 11.25 -11.52 -10.13
C LYS A 89 10.03 -11.24 -11.02
N THR A 90 9.68 -12.14 -11.93
CA THR A 90 8.49 -12.01 -12.77
C THR A 90 7.21 -12.03 -11.95
N ASN A 91 7.12 -12.91 -10.94
CA ASN A 91 5.97 -12.96 -10.04
C ASN A 91 5.93 -11.73 -9.13
N ALA A 92 7.08 -11.30 -8.62
CA ALA A 92 7.20 -10.09 -7.82
C ALA A 92 6.79 -8.82 -8.58
N GLU A 93 7.14 -8.71 -9.85
CA GLU A 93 6.72 -7.59 -10.72
C GLU A 93 5.21 -7.54 -10.89
N LYS A 94 4.57 -8.70 -11.16
CA LYS A 94 3.10 -8.78 -11.24
C LYS A 94 2.42 -8.32 -9.95
N VAL A 95 2.99 -8.71 -8.80
CA VAL A 95 2.49 -8.30 -7.48
C VAL A 95 2.66 -6.79 -7.28
N ALA A 96 3.81 -6.22 -7.62
CA ALA A 96 4.03 -4.77 -7.54
C ALA A 96 3.03 -3.99 -8.41
N LEU A 97 2.80 -4.45 -9.64
CA LEU A 97 1.87 -3.81 -10.59
C LEU A 97 0.42 -3.75 -10.09
N VAL A 98 0.00 -4.65 -9.19
CA VAL A 98 -1.33 -4.58 -8.57
C VAL A 98 -1.53 -3.27 -7.81
N TYR A 99 -0.47 -2.71 -7.23
CA TYR A 99 -0.55 -1.55 -6.34
C TYR A 99 -0.06 -0.27 -6.99
N LEU A 100 0.92 -0.34 -7.89
CA LEU A 100 1.52 0.84 -8.50
C LEU A 100 0.52 1.67 -9.31
N GLU A 101 -0.41 1.01 -9.99
CA GLU A 101 -1.49 1.70 -10.72
C GLU A 101 -2.34 2.53 -9.75
N GLU A 102 -2.75 1.94 -8.61
CA GLU A 102 -3.60 2.60 -7.61
C GLU A 102 -2.86 3.69 -6.84
N ILE A 103 -1.59 3.46 -6.50
CA ILE A 103 -0.71 4.49 -5.93
C ILE A 103 -0.61 5.66 -6.92
N GLY A 104 -0.50 5.40 -8.23
CA GLY A 104 -0.43 6.45 -9.24
C GLY A 104 -1.69 7.31 -9.34
N ARG A 105 -2.85 6.82 -8.90
CA ARG A 105 -4.09 7.62 -8.85
C ARG A 105 -4.10 8.65 -7.74
N LEU A 106 -3.23 8.49 -6.74
CA LEU A 106 -3.11 9.47 -5.67
C LEU A 106 -2.63 10.81 -6.23
N PRO A 107 -3.26 11.93 -5.84
CA PRO A 107 -2.70 13.25 -6.05
C PRO A 107 -1.26 13.30 -5.52
N LYS A 108 -0.36 13.95 -6.26
CA LYS A 108 1.09 14.02 -5.93
C LYS A 108 1.35 14.42 -4.48
N LEU A 109 0.51 15.27 -3.90
CA LEU A 109 0.57 15.69 -2.50
C LEU A 109 0.68 14.51 -1.52
N PHE A 110 -0.04 13.41 -1.76
CA PHE A 110 -0.06 12.24 -0.88
C PHE A 110 1.08 11.25 -1.14
N ARG A 111 1.84 11.46 -2.22
CA ARG A 111 3.04 10.69 -2.58
C ARG A 111 4.34 11.49 -2.46
N LYS A 112 4.30 12.76 -2.04
CA LYS A 112 5.46 13.66 -2.13
C LYS A 112 6.67 13.17 -1.32
N ASN A 113 6.44 12.46 -0.22
CA ASN A 113 7.48 11.88 0.63
C ASN A 113 7.53 10.34 0.53
N LEU A 114 6.78 9.73 -0.40
CA LEU A 114 6.78 8.28 -0.56
C LEU A 114 8.03 7.88 -1.35
N GLU A 115 9.02 7.30 -0.65
CA GLU A 115 10.28 6.87 -1.24
C GLU A 115 10.29 5.38 -1.56
N THR A 116 9.61 4.57 -0.73
CA THR A 116 9.66 3.11 -0.82
C THR A 116 8.28 2.46 -0.67
N VAL A 117 8.14 1.24 -1.21
CA VAL A 117 6.97 0.37 -0.97
C VAL A 117 7.46 -1.01 -0.58
N TRP A 118 6.98 -1.55 0.55
CA TRP A 118 7.29 -2.90 1.02
C TRP A 118 6.10 -3.82 0.79
N ILE A 119 6.35 -4.96 0.13
CA ILE A 119 5.29 -5.93 -0.16
C ILE A 119 5.68 -7.29 0.41
N HIS A 120 4.88 -7.76 1.37
CA HIS A 120 4.95 -9.10 1.95
C HIS A 120 3.71 -9.92 1.55
N LYS A 121 3.78 -11.25 1.56
CA LYS A 121 2.59 -12.11 1.61
C LYS A 121 1.93 -12.00 2.99
N GLY A 122 0.66 -12.35 3.11
CA GLY A 122 -0.06 -12.42 4.38
C GLY A 122 -1.27 -11.51 4.44
N TYR A 123 -1.95 -11.58 5.60
CA TYR A 123 -3.25 -10.96 5.87
C TYR A 123 -3.18 -9.82 6.91
N GLU A 124 -2.01 -9.25 7.14
CA GLU A 124 -1.86 -8.12 8.06
C GLU A 124 -2.35 -6.81 7.43
N ASN A 125 -2.59 -5.80 8.26
CA ASN A 125 -3.03 -4.49 7.79
C ASN A 125 -1.92 -3.76 7.01
N PHE A 126 -2.32 -2.83 6.15
CA PHE A 126 -1.42 -1.88 5.50
C PHE A 126 -0.92 -0.82 6.49
N GLY A 127 0.12 -0.08 6.13
CA GLY A 127 0.57 1.06 6.92
C GLY A 127 1.38 2.06 6.11
N GLY A 128 1.37 3.30 6.58
CA GLY A 128 2.16 4.42 6.08
C GLY A 128 3.07 4.99 7.16
N GLY A 129 4.09 5.73 6.73
CA GLY A 129 5.15 6.29 7.58
C GLY A 129 6.54 5.82 7.16
N ASN A 130 7.60 6.38 7.75
CA ASN A 130 8.99 6.12 7.33
C ASN A 130 9.24 6.30 5.82
N ASN A 131 8.54 7.25 5.19
CA ASN A 131 8.58 7.47 3.74
C ASN A 131 8.24 6.20 2.94
N ASN A 132 7.36 5.34 3.49
CA ASN A 132 7.06 4.01 2.99
C ASN A 132 5.56 3.68 3.03
N PHE A 133 5.11 2.85 2.08
CA PHE A 133 3.88 2.06 2.24
C PHE A 133 4.21 0.59 2.49
N LEU A 134 3.65 0.05 3.57
CA LEU A 134 3.69 -1.35 3.94
C LEU A 134 2.42 -2.05 3.44
N ILE A 135 2.62 -3.08 2.63
CA ILE A 135 1.55 -3.84 1.97
C ILE A 135 1.69 -5.32 2.32
N HIS A 136 0.56 -5.93 2.71
CA HIS A 136 0.44 -7.39 2.80
C HIS A 136 -0.50 -7.87 1.70
N HIS A 137 0.02 -8.71 0.81
CA HIS A 137 -0.56 -8.95 -0.50
C HIS A 137 -1.95 -9.58 -0.43
N ASP A 138 -2.14 -10.54 0.47
CA ASP A 138 -3.41 -11.26 0.55
C ASP A 138 -4.53 -10.34 1.08
N THR A 139 -4.25 -9.47 2.07
CA THR A 139 -5.16 -8.37 2.46
C THR A 139 -5.42 -7.43 1.28
N GLY A 140 -4.37 -7.08 0.54
CA GLY A 140 -4.47 -6.16 -0.59
C GLY A 140 -5.36 -6.68 -1.73
N LEU A 141 -5.38 -7.99 -1.96
CA LEU A 141 -6.30 -8.60 -2.92
C LEU A 141 -7.76 -8.46 -2.46
N ILE A 142 -8.02 -8.59 -1.16
CA ILE A 142 -9.37 -8.37 -0.62
C ILE A 142 -9.75 -6.89 -0.76
N HIS A 143 -8.88 -5.95 -0.35
CA HIS A 143 -9.15 -4.52 -0.55
C HIS A 143 -9.43 -4.15 -2.01
N LYS A 144 -8.69 -4.78 -2.95
CA LYS A 144 -8.93 -4.61 -4.38
C LYS A 144 -10.31 -5.08 -4.81
N GLU A 145 -10.74 -6.24 -4.33
CA GLU A 145 -12.06 -6.80 -4.65
C GLU A 145 -13.20 -5.85 -4.25
N TYR A 146 -13.04 -5.12 -3.14
CA TYR A 146 -14.00 -4.13 -2.67
C TYR A 146 -13.79 -2.71 -3.22
N GLY A 147 -12.75 -2.47 -4.04
CA GLY A 147 -12.44 -1.15 -4.59
C GLY A 147 -11.94 -0.15 -3.55
N LEU A 148 -11.18 -0.61 -2.55
CA LEU A 148 -10.76 0.19 -1.39
C LEU A 148 -9.27 0.56 -1.42
N LEU A 149 -8.49 0.06 -2.40
CA LEU A 149 -7.05 0.29 -2.43
C LEU A 149 -6.73 1.78 -2.50
N GLU A 150 -7.43 2.53 -3.34
CA GLU A 150 -7.24 3.96 -3.54
C GLU A 150 -7.52 4.76 -2.25
N GLU A 151 -8.60 4.44 -1.54
CA GLU A 151 -8.93 5.07 -0.26
C GLU A 151 -7.87 4.76 0.81
N ILE A 152 -7.44 3.51 0.91
CA ILE A 152 -6.43 3.10 1.88
C ILE A 152 -5.09 3.77 1.58
N PHE A 153 -4.65 3.79 0.32
CA PHE A 153 -3.43 4.47 -0.04
C PHE A 153 -3.52 5.98 0.13
N LEU A 154 -4.70 6.58 -0.01
CA LEU A 154 -4.92 7.98 0.33
C LEU A 154 -4.71 8.21 1.84
N HIS A 155 -5.27 7.33 2.68
CA HIS A 155 -5.07 7.36 4.13
C HIS A 155 -3.59 7.17 4.51
N GLU A 156 -2.92 6.13 4.00
CA GLU A 156 -1.49 5.91 4.30
C GLU A 156 -0.61 7.03 3.72
N GLY A 157 -1.04 7.66 2.62
CA GLY A 157 -0.40 8.83 2.03
C GLY A 157 -0.43 10.05 2.94
N VAL A 158 -1.49 10.22 3.76
CA VAL A 158 -1.53 11.25 4.80
C VAL A 158 -0.43 10.98 5.85
N HIS A 159 -0.37 9.76 6.37
CA HIS A 159 0.65 9.37 7.35
C HIS A 159 2.08 9.53 6.82
N THR A 160 2.28 9.24 5.53
CA THR A 160 3.60 9.27 4.90
C THR A 160 4.02 10.69 4.51
N SER A 161 3.09 11.52 4.03
CA SER A 161 3.42 12.78 3.38
C SER A 161 3.02 14.02 4.18
N LEU A 162 2.06 13.94 5.10
CA LEU A 162 1.46 15.12 5.73
C LEU A 162 1.60 15.15 7.25
N ASP A 163 1.64 14.00 7.94
CA ASP A 163 1.68 13.95 9.40
C ASP A 163 2.86 14.74 10.00
N SER A 164 4.06 14.62 9.42
CA SER A 164 5.23 15.35 9.93
C SER A 164 5.05 16.86 9.86
N ASP A 165 4.46 17.36 8.76
CA ASP A 165 4.26 18.79 8.52
C ASP A 165 3.21 19.38 9.48
N HIS A 166 2.26 18.55 9.92
CA HIS A 166 1.16 18.96 10.79
C HIS A 166 1.29 18.52 12.24
N SER A 167 2.34 17.77 12.59
CA SER A 167 2.60 17.25 13.94
C SER A 167 2.67 18.33 15.04
N LEU A 168 2.90 19.58 14.66
CA LEU A 168 2.99 20.76 15.54
C LEU A 168 1.98 21.87 15.18
N SER A 169 1.00 21.59 14.32
CA SER A 169 -0.03 22.58 13.96
C SER A 169 -1.00 22.76 15.13
N ASN A 170 -1.17 24.00 15.61
CA ASN A 170 -2.15 24.40 16.63
C ASN A 170 -3.46 24.89 16.00
#